data_AF-A0A8J4E4K8-F1
#
_entry.id   AF-A0A8J4E4K8-F1
#
_cell.length_a   1.000
_cell.length_b   1.000
_cell.length_c   1.000
_cell.angle_alpha   90.00
_cell.angle_beta   90.00
_cell.angle_gamma   90.00
#
_symmetry.space_group_name_H-M   'P 1'
#
loop_
_entity.id
_entity.type
_entity.pdbx_description
1 polymer ?
#
loop_
_entity_poly.entity_id
_entity_poly.type
_entity_poly.pdbx_seq_one_letter_code
_entity_poly.pdbx_strand_id
1 'polypeptide(L)'
;MMRRLRRPDWLAELQGLTLLLMVVAVVVSAVRVVMVTFGDDAVPVELQARDLGADDLSVGGATVGPDGAVEAYVSDPSGHQMLLSALTWIPTVVLVVAVLALLFRAIRDARSGDPFTTRMVRRLRILAVVALVGGEVVALTEAFSGMSLVGTVLPEPGAFHGVLTLPIGWVFAGFGFLALGELIRRGRALREELAEVI
;
A
#
# COMPACT_ATOMS: atom_id res chain seq x y z
N MET A 1 -31.53 -36.10 -12.34
CA MET A 1 -30.09 -35.78 -12.47
C MET A 1 -29.85 -34.39 -11.87
N MET A 2 -29.74 -34.30 -10.54
CA MET A 2 -29.54 -33.03 -9.82
C MET A 2 -28.08 -32.57 -9.99
N ARG A 3 -27.88 -31.41 -10.65
CA ARG A 3 -26.60 -30.69 -10.64
C ARG A 3 -26.24 -30.41 -9.17
N ARG A 4 -25.25 -31.13 -8.65
CA ARG A 4 -24.57 -30.74 -7.41
C ARG A 4 -24.01 -29.33 -7.66
N LEU A 5 -24.61 -28.32 -7.05
CA LEU A 5 -24.01 -27.00 -6.93
C LEU A 5 -22.65 -27.23 -6.25
N ARG A 6 -21.56 -27.14 -7.03
CA ARG A 6 -20.20 -27.08 -6.47
C ARG A 6 -20.24 -25.93 -5.46
N ARG A 7 -20.13 -26.22 -4.18
CA ARG A 7 -19.94 -25.18 -3.17
C ARG A 7 -18.61 -24.51 -3.53
N PRO A 8 -18.61 -23.20 -3.87
CA PRO A 8 -17.39 -22.52 -4.25
C PRO A 8 -16.40 -22.61 -3.09
N ASP A 9 -15.17 -23.03 -3.39
CA ASP A 9 -14.06 -23.03 -2.45
C ASP A 9 -13.55 -21.59 -2.34
N TRP A 10 -14.30 -20.79 -1.60
CA TRP A 10 -14.07 -19.36 -1.42
C TRP A 10 -12.66 -19.05 -0.90
N LEU A 11 -12.04 -19.97 -0.14
CA LEU A 11 -10.65 -19.85 0.31
C LEU A 11 -9.66 -20.00 -0.85
N ALA A 12 -9.91 -20.92 -1.77
CA ALA A 12 -9.09 -21.05 -2.98
C ALA A 12 -9.21 -19.82 -3.88
N GLU A 13 -10.41 -19.24 -4.00
CA GLU A 13 -10.64 -18.00 -4.75
C GLU A 13 -9.91 -16.81 -4.10
N LEU A 14 -10.03 -16.64 -2.78
CA LEU A 14 -9.30 -15.59 -2.05
C LEU A 14 -7.79 -15.77 -2.13
N GLN A 15 -7.30 -17.01 -2.07
CA GLN A 15 -5.88 -17.30 -2.22
C GLN A 15 -5.39 -16.92 -3.63
N GLY A 16 -6.15 -17.27 -4.66
CA GLY A 16 -5.86 -16.91 -6.06
C GLY A 16 -5.89 -15.41 -6.28
N LEU A 17 -6.88 -14.71 -5.73
CA LEU A 17 -7.00 -13.27 -5.78
C LEU A 17 -5.82 -12.57 -5.08
N THR A 18 -5.42 -13.05 -3.91
CA THR A 18 -4.28 -12.48 -3.15
C THR A 18 -2.99 -12.64 -3.95
N LEU A 19 -2.77 -13.81 -4.56
CA LEU A 19 -1.63 -14.06 -5.44
C LEU A 19 -1.65 -13.15 -6.67
N LEU A 20 -2.80 -13.02 -7.32
CA LEU A 20 -2.98 -12.15 -8.47
C LEU A 20 -2.65 -10.69 -8.13
N LEU A 21 -3.22 -10.17 -7.04
CA LEU A 21 -2.95 -8.81 -6.56
C LEU A 21 -1.47 -8.58 -6.27
N MET A 22 -0.79 -9.57 -5.68
CA MET A 22 0.65 -9.49 -5.42
C MET A 22 1.45 -9.44 -6.72
N VAL A 23 1.12 -10.29 -7.70
CA VAL A 23 1.78 -10.28 -9.02
C VAL A 23 1.54 -8.94 -9.74
N VAL A 24 0.30 -8.44 -9.75
CA VAL A 24 -0.02 -7.15 -10.37
C VAL A 24 0.77 -6.03 -9.70
N ALA A 25 0.81 -5.98 -8.36
CA ALA A 25 1.57 -4.97 -7.63
C ALA A 25 3.06 -4.98 -8.02
N VAL A 26 3.68 -6.16 -8.10
CA VAL A 26 5.07 -6.32 -8.51
C VAL A 26 5.29 -5.90 -9.96
N VAL A 27 4.42 -6.33 -10.88
CA VAL A 27 4.54 -6.02 -12.32
C VAL A 27 4.38 -4.52 -12.57
N VAL A 28 3.35 -3.88 -12.01
CA VAL A 28 3.13 -2.43 -12.14
C VAL A 28 4.34 -1.65 -11.61
N SER A 29 4.88 -2.09 -10.48
CA SER A 29 6.07 -1.49 -9.88
C SER A 29 7.31 -1.66 -10.77
N ALA A 30 7.53 -2.85 -11.34
CA ALA A 30 8.63 -3.11 -12.25
C ALA A 30 8.53 -2.27 -13.53
N VAL A 31 7.33 -2.12 -14.10
CA VAL A 31 7.08 -1.23 -15.24
C VAL A 31 7.43 0.20 -14.87
N ARG A 32 7.04 0.68 -13.68
CA ARG A 32 7.38 2.03 -13.21
C ARG A 32 8.88 2.22 -13.05
N VAL A 33 9.61 1.25 -12.50
CA VAL A 33 11.09 1.28 -12.46
C VAL A 33 11.66 1.42 -13.87
N VAL A 34 11.22 0.57 -14.80
CA VAL A 34 11.71 0.59 -16.20
C VAL A 34 11.43 1.94 -16.85
N MET A 35 10.23 2.51 -16.68
CA MET A 35 9.89 3.82 -17.21
C MET A 35 10.77 4.93 -16.64
N VAL A 36 11.07 4.90 -15.34
CA VAL A 36 11.94 5.91 -14.70
C VAL A 36 13.41 5.74 -15.11
N THR A 37 13.88 4.52 -15.35
CA THR A 37 15.29 4.27 -15.71
C THR A 37 15.58 4.37 -17.21
N PHE A 38 14.59 4.15 -18.07
CA PHE A 38 14.75 4.12 -19.53
C PHE A 38 13.86 5.10 -20.30
N GLY A 39 12.93 5.79 -19.64
CA GLY A 39 12.25 6.94 -20.23
C GLY A 39 13.23 8.11 -20.39
N ASP A 40 12.85 9.11 -21.20
CA ASP A 40 13.65 10.33 -21.42
C ASP A 40 13.83 11.12 -20.12
N ASP A 41 14.79 10.70 -19.28
CA ASP A 41 15.35 11.33 -18.08
C ASP A 41 14.40 12.28 -17.34
N ALA A 42 13.17 11.81 -17.06
CA ALA A 42 12.10 12.64 -16.53
C ALA A 42 11.58 12.01 -15.24
N VAL A 43 12.02 12.55 -14.10
CA VAL A 43 11.44 12.19 -12.80
C VAL A 43 10.19 13.03 -12.58
N PRO A 44 9.02 12.40 -12.35
CA PRO A 44 7.81 13.14 -12.02
C PRO A 44 7.95 13.73 -10.62
N VAL A 45 7.68 15.02 -10.52
CA VAL A 45 7.58 15.80 -9.29
C VAL A 45 6.19 16.39 -9.26
N GLU A 46 5.41 15.97 -8.26
CA GLU A 46 4.10 16.54 -8.01
C GLU A 46 4.27 17.86 -7.27
N LEU A 47 3.94 18.97 -7.94
CA LEU A 47 3.95 20.32 -7.38
C LEU A 47 2.51 20.77 -7.15
N GLN A 48 2.26 21.62 -6.16
CA GLN A 48 0.96 22.28 -6.07
C GLN A 48 0.99 23.60 -6.84
N ALA A 49 -0.10 23.94 -7.53
CA ALA A 49 -0.22 25.20 -8.27
C ALA A 49 0.08 26.43 -7.38
N ARG A 50 -0.29 26.35 -6.10
CA ARG A 50 0.01 27.38 -5.08
C ARG A 50 1.51 27.53 -4.79
N ASP A 51 2.28 26.46 -4.87
CA ASP A 51 3.73 26.46 -4.59
C ASP A 51 4.50 27.11 -5.76
N LEU A 52 3.86 27.24 -6.93
CA LEU A 52 4.36 27.95 -8.10
C LEU A 52 3.99 29.44 -8.11
N GLY A 53 3.28 29.93 -7.07
CA GLY A 53 2.84 31.33 -6.98
C GLY A 53 1.87 31.74 -8.09
N ALA A 54 1.25 30.76 -8.75
CA ALA A 54 0.52 30.97 -9.99
C ALA A 54 -0.95 30.63 -9.78
N ASP A 55 -1.75 31.67 -9.51
CA ASP A 55 -3.21 31.60 -9.52
C ASP A 55 -3.78 31.28 -10.93
N ASP A 56 -2.93 31.30 -11.97
CA ASP A 56 -3.31 31.06 -13.37
C ASP A 56 -2.18 30.37 -14.18
N LEU A 57 -1.97 29.06 -13.94
CA LEU A 57 -0.99 28.23 -14.69
C LEU A 57 -1.46 27.82 -16.10
N SER A 58 -2.61 28.35 -16.56
CA SER A 58 -3.18 28.02 -17.86
C SER A 58 -2.33 28.48 -19.06
N VAL A 59 -1.31 29.31 -18.83
CA VAL A 59 -0.58 30.03 -19.89
C VAL A 59 0.69 29.30 -20.39
N GLY A 60 1.15 28.24 -19.72
CA GLY A 60 2.45 27.60 -20.00
C GLY A 60 2.42 26.20 -20.64
N GLY A 61 1.25 25.62 -20.92
CA GLY A 61 1.13 24.23 -21.36
C GLY A 61 1.24 23.20 -20.23
N ALA A 62 1.27 23.64 -18.97
CA ALA A 62 1.14 22.79 -17.80
C ALA A 62 -0.36 22.53 -17.51
N THR A 63 -0.75 21.26 -17.40
CA THR A 63 -2.11 20.89 -17.01
C THR A 63 -2.22 20.84 -15.50
N VAL A 64 -3.07 21.69 -14.92
CA VAL A 64 -3.44 21.62 -13.51
C VAL A 64 -4.47 20.51 -13.34
N GLY A 65 -4.16 19.51 -12.52
CA GLY A 65 -5.07 18.47 -12.10
C GLY A 65 -6.27 19.03 -11.32
N PRO A 66 -7.40 18.31 -11.25
CA PRO A 66 -8.62 18.76 -10.57
C PRO A 66 -8.46 19.05 -9.07
N ASP A 67 -7.35 18.62 -8.47
CA ASP A 67 -6.91 18.85 -7.10
C ASP A 67 -5.90 20.00 -6.95
N GLY A 68 -5.56 20.69 -8.04
CA GLY A 68 -4.54 21.74 -8.05
C GLY A 68 -3.11 21.21 -8.14
N ALA A 69 -2.93 19.90 -8.33
CA ALA A 69 -1.62 19.29 -8.55
C ALA A 69 -1.13 19.57 -9.99
N VAL A 70 0.17 19.80 -10.14
CA VAL A 70 0.85 20.00 -11.42
C VAL A 70 1.98 19.00 -11.48
N GLU A 71 1.92 18.09 -12.45
CA GLU A 71 3.02 17.18 -12.73
C GLU A 71 4.11 17.95 -13.48
N ALA A 72 5.23 18.18 -12.81
CA ALA A 72 6.45 18.66 -13.44
C ALA A 72 7.42 17.49 -13.64
N TYR A 73 8.19 17.54 -14.71
CA TYR A 73 9.21 16.55 -15.01
C TYR A 73 10.59 17.21 -14.92
N VAL A 74 11.47 16.65 -14.10
CA VAL A 74 12.87 17.09 -14.03
C VAL A 74 13.65 16.37 -15.11
N SER A 75 14.08 17.13 -16.13
CA SER A 75 14.98 16.64 -17.19
C SER A 75 16.41 16.48 -16.63
N ASP A 76 17.01 15.30 -16.80
CA ASP A 76 18.35 14.93 -16.28
C ASP A 76 18.46 14.93 -14.74
N PRO A 77 17.74 14.02 -14.05
CA PRO A 77 17.72 13.96 -12.59
C PRO A 77 19.07 13.47 -12.05
N SER A 78 19.57 14.16 -11.03
CA SER A 78 20.71 13.66 -10.27
C SER A 78 20.38 12.33 -9.57
N GLY A 79 21.39 11.50 -9.29
CA GLY A 79 21.19 10.23 -8.58
C GLY A 79 20.52 10.38 -7.21
N HIS A 80 20.67 11.54 -6.56
CA HIS A 80 19.94 11.87 -5.33
C HIS A 80 18.44 12.08 -5.57
N GLN A 81 18.06 12.79 -6.64
CA GLN A 81 16.67 12.99 -7.03
C GLN A 81 16.01 11.67 -7.47
N MET A 82 16.75 10.79 -8.15
CA MET A 82 16.27 9.44 -8.45
C MET A 82 16.00 8.64 -7.18
N LEU A 83 16.88 8.70 -6.18
CA LEU A 83 16.68 8.02 -4.90
C LEU A 83 15.47 8.57 -4.14
N LEU A 84 15.34 9.89 -4.06
CA LEU A 84 14.19 10.53 -3.40
C LEU A 84 12.88 10.18 -4.11
N SER A 85 12.88 10.20 -5.44
CA SER A 85 11.74 9.75 -6.26
C SER A 85 11.40 8.28 -6.00
N ALA A 86 12.39 7.40 -5.92
CA ALA A 86 12.15 6.01 -5.56
C ALA A 86 11.51 5.87 -4.16
N LEU A 87 11.96 6.68 -3.20
CA LEU A 87 11.43 6.69 -1.84
C LEU A 87 10.01 7.24 -1.72
N THR A 88 9.45 7.90 -2.74
CA THR A 88 8.05 8.37 -2.72
C THR A 88 7.03 7.28 -3.03
N TRP A 89 7.44 6.10 -3.51
CA TRP A 89 6.48 5.05 -3.89
C TRP A 89 6.95 3.61 -3.61
N ILE A 90 8.25 3.32 -3.61
CA ILE A 90 8.77 1.97 -3.31
C ILE A 90 8.35 1.49 -1.91
N PRO A 91 8.40 2.33 -0.84
CA PRO A 91 8.00 1.89 0.49
C PRO A 91 6.55 1.36 0.54
N THR A 92 5.60 2.04 -0.11
CA THR A 92 4.21 1.54 -0.25
C THR A 92 4.14 0.21 -0.97
N VAL A 93 4.86 0.04 -2.08
CA VAL A 93 4.88 -1.23 -2.82
C VAL A 93 5.38 -2.38 -1.95
N VAL A 94 6.49 -2.16 -1.23
CA VAL A 94 7.07 -3.16 -0.32
C VAL A 94 6.08 -3.54 0.77
N LEU A 95 5.41 -2.56 1.37
CA LEU A 95 4.39 -2.80 2.40
C LEU A 95 3.20 -3.60 1.85
N VAL A 96 2.66 -3.22 0.69
CA VAL A 96 1.55 -3.93 0.04
C VAL A 96 1.93 -5.38 -0.23
N VAL A 97 3.09 -5.64 -0.82
CA VAL A 97 3.58 -6.99 -1.10
C VAL A 97 3.76 -7.78 0.20
N ALA A 98 4.31 -7.17 1.26
CA ALA A 98 4.48 -7.81 2.55
C ALA A 98 3.12 -8.22 3.17
N VAL A 99 2.13 -7.32 3.17
CA VAL A 99 0.78 -7.59 3.67
C VAL A 99 0.12 -8.71 2.86
N LEU A 100 0.18 -8.64 1.53
CA LEU A 100 -0.39 -9.68 0.65
C LEU A 100 0.31 -11.04 0.84
N ALA A 101 1.63 -11.07 1.01
CA ALA A 101 2.36 -12.31 1.27
C ALA A 101 1.99 -12.93 2.63
N LEU A 102 1.86 -12.10 3.68
CA LEU A 102 1.40 -12.54 4.99
C LEU A 102 -0.04 -13.06 4.95
N LEU A 103 -0.93 -12.38 4.22
CA LEU A 103 -2.32 -12.78 4.02
C LEU A 103 -2.41 -14.08 3.23
N PHE A 104 -1.66 -14.20 2.12
CA PHE A 104 -1.58 -15.42 1.33
C PHE A 104 -1.14 -16.61 2.19
N ARG A 105 -0.13 -16.41 3.05
CA ARG A 105 0.33 -17.45 3.97
C ARG A 105 -0.74 -17.81 4.99
N ALA A 106 -1.48 -16.83 5.52
CA ALA A 106 -2.60 -17.08 6.43
C ALA A 106 -3.72 -17.89 5.76
N ILE A 107 -4.15 -17.49 4.56
CA ILE A 107 -5.18 -18.21 3.78
C ILE A 107 -4.73 -19.63 3.44
N ARG A 108 -3.48 -19.79 3.00
CA ARG A 108 -2.91 -21.10 2.68
C ARG A 108 -2.93 -22.04 3.89
N ASP A 109 -2.50 -21.57 5.05
CA ASP A 109 -2.54 -22.36 6.29
C ASP A 109 -3.97 -22.75 6.65
N ALA A 110 -4.91 -21.80 6.59
CA ALA A 110 -6.34 -22.02 6.86
C ALA A 110 -6.96 -23.05 5.90
N ARG A 111 -6.50 -23.11 4.65
CA ARG A 111 -6.97 -24.09 3.66
C ARG A 111 -6.39 -25.48 3.89
N SER A 112 -5.17 -25.57 4.41
CA SER A 112 -4.46 -26.83 4.63
C SER A 112 -4.72 -27.49 5.99
N GLY A 113 -5.38 -26.81 6.92
CA GLY A 113 -5.57 -27.27 8.29
C GLY A 113 -6.68 -26.53 9.02
N ASP A 114 -6.65 -26.54 10.35
CA ASP A 114 -7.66 -25.87 11.17
C ASP A 114 -7.41 -24.34 11.22
N PRO A 115 -8.39 -23.49 10.84
CA PRO A 115 -8.27 -22.05 10.98
C PRO A 115 -8.31 -21.57 12.44
N PHE A 116 -8.87 -22.35 13.38
CA PHE A 116 -9.05 -21.96 14.78
C PHE A 116 -7.84 -22.24 15.66
N THR A 117 -6.67 -21.78 15.23
CA THR A 117 -5.41 -22.01 15.93
C THR A 117 -4.82 -20.74 16.52
N THR A 118 -4.09 -20.88 17.64
CA THR A 118 -3.30 -19.78 18.25
C THR A 118 -2.30 -19.18 17.26
N ARG A 119 -1.79 -20.01 16.34
CA ARG A 119 -0.90 -19.57 15.25
C ARG A 119 -1.59 -18.57 14.32
N MET A 120 -2.86 -18.82 13.95
CA MET A 120 -3.63 -17.92 13.09
C MET A 120 -3.87 -16.57 13.78
N VAL A 121 -4.24 -16.57 15.06
CA VAL A 121 -4.41 -15.35 15.85
C VAL A 121 -3.13 -14.52 15.87
N ARG A 122 -1.97 -15.15 16.09
CA ARG A 122 -0.66 -14.46 16.06
C ARG A 122 -0.37 -13.86 14.68
N ARG A 123 -0.68 -14.58 13.60
CA ARG A 123 -0.48 -14.07 12.22
C ARG A 123 -1.36 -12.86 11.92
N LEU A 124 -2.62 -12.89 12.34
CA LEU A 124 -3.53 -11.75 12.18
C LEU A 124 -3.08 -10.53 13.00
N ARG A 125 -2.52 -10.74 14.20
CA ARG A 125 -1.87 -9.65 14.95
C ARG A 125 -0.64 -9.09 14.24
N ILE A 126 0.19 -9.93 13.63
CA ILE A 126 1.33 -9.47 12.83
C ILE A 126 0.84 -8.66 11.63
N LEU A 127 -0.16 -9.15 10.88
CA LEU A 127 -0.80 -8.41 9.79
C LEU A 127 -1.33 -7.06 10.25
N ALA A 128 -1.99 -7.01 11.41
CA ALA A 128 -2.47 -5.76 11.99
C ALA A 128 -1.35 -4.78 12.29
N VAL A 129 -0.29 -5.22 12.97
CA VAL A 129 0.86 -4.37 13.30
C VAL A 129 1.57 -3.87 12.04
N VAL A 130 1.78 -4.75 11.06
CA VAL A 130 2.39 -4.38 9.77
C VAL A 130 1.53 -3.36 9.04
N ALA A 131 0.20 -3.53 8.99
CA ALA A 131 -0.69 -2.55 8.38
C ALA A 131 -0.70 -1.21 9.14
N LEU A 132 -0.93 -1.23 10.46
CA LEU A 132 -1.03 -0.01 11.28
C LEU A 132 0.28 0.76 11.31
N VAL A 133 1.37 0.11 11.72
CA VAL A 133 2.66 0.79 11.92
C VAL A 133 3.35 0.99 10.58
N GLY A 134 3.33 -0.01 9.71
CA GLY A 134 3.96 0.08 8.40
C GLY A 134 3.31 1.15 7.53
N GLY A 135 1.98 1.26 7.54
CA GLY A 135 1.25 2.28 6.77
C GLY A 135 1.65 3.70 7.14
N GLU A 136 1.72 4.01 8.44
CA GLU A 136 2.12 5.34 8.92
C GLU A 136 3.61 5.63 8.65
N VAL A 137 4.49 4.65 8.89
CA VAL A 137 5.93 4.81 8.62
C VAL A 137 6.19 5.05 7.14
N VAL A 138 5.51 4.32 6.27
CA VAL A 138 5.59 4.49 4.82
C VAL A 138 5.08 5.87 4.41
N ALA A 139 3.89 6.27 4.87
CA ALA A 139 3.31 7.57 4.53
C ALA A 139 4.22 8.74 4.94
N LEU A 140 4.83 8.67 6.13
CA LEU A 140 5.81 9.66 6.57
C LEU A 140 7.06 9.64 5.67
N THR A 141 7.60 8.47 5.36
CA THR A 141 8.79 8.33 4.51
C THR A 141 8.55 8.92 3.13
N GLU A 142 7.40 8.63 2.52
CA GLU A 142 7.03 9.14 1.20
C GLU A 142 6.79 10.65 1.23
N ALA A 143 6.10 11.16 2.26
CA ALA A 143 5.88 12.60 2.44
C ALA A 143 7.19 13.38 2.61
N PHE A 144 8.10 12.90 3.47
CA PHE A 144 9.41 13.54 3.66
C PHE A 144 10.30 13.46 2.42
N SER A 145 10.23 12.36 1.68
CA SER A 145 10.98 12.20 0.43
C SER A 145 10.44 13.12 -0.66
N GLY A 146 9.11 13.26 -0.78
CA GLY A 146 8.46 14.20 -1.68
C GLY A 146 8.80 15.65 -1.34
N MET A 147 8.72 16.02 -0.06
CA MET A 147 9.15 17.34 0.45
C MET A 147 10.59 17.65 0.07
N SER A 148 11.50 16.70 0.30
CA SER A 148 12.91 16.86 -0.01
C SER A 148 13.13 16.98 -1.52
N LEU A 149 12.43 16.17 -2.32
CA LEU A 149 12.53 16.19 -3.78
C LEU A 149 12.07 17.53 -4.35
N VAL A 150 10.93 18.05 -3.91
CA VAL A 150 10.43 19.38 -4.31
C VAL A 150 11.41 20.48 -3.91
N GLY A 151 12.00 20.39 -2.71
CA GLY A 151 13.02 21.33 -2.26
C GLY A 151 14.30 21.34 -3.10
N THR A 152 14.57 20.29 -3.89
CA THR A 152 15.69 20.30 -4.87
C THR A 152 15.37 21.03 -6.16
N VAL A 153 14.09 21.29 -6.44
CA VAL A 153 13.60 21.87 -7.70
C VAL A 153 13.15 23.32 -7.51
N LEU A 154 12.54 23.65 -6.38
CA LEU A 154 12.06 25.01 -6.12
C LEU A 154 13.20 25.94 -5.65
N PRO A 155 13.27 27.17 -6.19
CA PRO A 155 14.33 28.13 -5.84
C PRO A 155 14.17 28.75 -4.44
N GLU A 156 12.96 28.74 -3.85
CA GLU A 156 12.71 29.31 -2.52
C GLU A 156 12.50 28.23 -1.44
N PRO A 157 13.32 28.21 -0.38
CA PRO A 157 13.11 27.32 0.77
C PRO A 157 11.81 27.64 1.50
N GLY A 158 10.86 26.70 1.54
CA GLY A 158 9.62 26.83 2.30
C GLY A 158 8.35 27.08 1.48
N ALA A 159 8.46 27.14 0.14
CA ALA A 159 7.29 27.28 -0.74
C ALA A 159 6.40 26.03 -0.81
N PHE A 160 6.85 24.86 -0.31
CA PHE A 160 6.08 23.63 -0.35
C PHE A 160 5.04 23.55 0.76
N HIS A 161 3.77 23.52 0.36
CA HIS A 161 2.67 23.27 1.27
C HIS A 161 2.19 21.83 1.09
N GLY A 162 2.88 20.88 1.71
CA GLY A 162 2.44 19.48 1.74
C GLY A 162 1.21 19.29 2.61
N VAL A 163 0.23 18.51 2.14
CA VAL A 163 -0.83 18.00 3.01
C VAL A 163 -0.41 16.61 3.47
N LEU A 164 -0.19 16.45 4.78
CA LEU A 164 0.00 15.13 5.35
C LEU A 164 -1.35 14.41 5.39
N THR A 165 -1.59 13.54 4.41
CA THR A 165 -2.80 12.73 4.39
C THR A 165 -2.59 11.50 5.27
N LEU A 166 -3.42 11.38 6.30
CA LEU A 166 -3.45 10.17 7.13
C LEU A 166 -3.89 8.98 6.26
N PRO A 167 -3.14 7.87 6.23
CA PRO A 167 -3.47 6.74 5.39
C PRO A 167 -4.53 5.84 6.07
N ILE A 168 -5.74 6.40 6.23
CA ILE A 168 -6.86 5.82 6.99
C ILE A 168 -7.20 4.39 6.53
N GLY A 169 -6.96 4.05 5.26
CA GLY A 169 -7.14 2.68 4.75
C GLY A 169 -6.30 1.63 5.50
N TRP A 170 -5.05 1.95 5.84
CA TRP A 170 -4.18 1.07 6.62
C TRP A 170 -4.67 0.91 8.05
N VAL A 171 -5.21 1.97 8.63
CA VAL A 171 -5.82 1.96 9.97
C VAL A 171 -6.99 0.98 10.02
N PHE A 172 -7.93 1.09 9.08
CA PHE A 172 -9.07 0.17 9.01
C PHE A 172 -8.66 -1.27 8.71
N ALA A 173 -7.70 -1.49 7.80
CA ALA A 173 -7.18 -2.82 7.52
C ALA A 173 -6.58 -3.45 8.79
N GLY A 174 -5.78 -2.68 9.54
CA GLY A 174 -5.17 -3.10 10.79
C GLY A 174 -6.20 -3.53 11.85
N PHE A 175 -7.20 -2.70 12.10
CA PHE A 175 -8.30 -3.04 13.01
C PHE A 175 -9.12 -4.23 12.51
N GLY A 176 -9.34 -4.35 11.20
CA GLY A 176 -9.99 -5.50 10.59
C GLY A 176 -9.25 -6.81 10.89
N PHE A 177 -7.92 -6.82 10.76
CA PHE A 177 -7.11 -7.99 11.11
C PHE A 177 -7.15 -8.30 12.61
N LEU A 178 -7.13 -7.29 13.50
CA LEU A 178 -7.30 -7.51 14.94
C LEU A 178 -8.66 -8.12 15.27
N ALA A 179 -9.73 -7.59 14.67
CA ALA A 179 -11.09 -8.08 14.86
C ALA A 179 -11.23 -9.55 14.41
N LEU A 180 -10.67 -9.90 13.25
CA LEU A 180 -10.61 -11.28 12.78
C LEU A 180 -9.79 -12.18 13.73
N GLY A 181 -8.67 -11.68 14.24
CA GLY A 181 -7.86 -12.42 15.20
C GLY A 181 -8.61 -12.72 16.50
N GLU A 182 -9.37 -11.74 16.98
CA GLU A 182 -10.21 -11.87 18.16
C GLU A 182 -11.40 -12.83 17.94
N LEU A 183 -12.03 -12.78 16.76
CA LEU A 183 -13.08 -13.71 16.36
C LEU A 183 -12.57 -15.16 16.37
N ILE A 184 -11.40 -15.41 15.80
CA ILE A 184 -10.77 -16.74 15.79
C ILE A 184 -10.44 -17.20 17.21
N ARG A 185 -9.93 -16.29 18.06
CA ARG A 185 -9.62 -16.59 19.47
C ARG A 185 -10.87 -17.03 20.22
N ARG A 186 -11.99 -16.32 20.06
CA ARG A 186 -13.28 -16.68 20.69
C ARG A 186 -13.84 -17.98 20.12
N GLY A 187 -13.78 -18.17 18.80
CA GLY A 187 -14.25 -19.42 18.17
C GLY A 187 -13.47 -20.65 18.64
N ARG A 188 -12.17 -20.50 18.92
CA ARG A 188 -11.36 -21.55 19.54
C ARG A 188 -11.83 -21.87 20.96
N ALA A 189 -12.04 -20.87 21.81
CA ALA A 189 -12.52 -21.08 23.18
C ALA A 189 -13.87 -21.81 23.20
N LEU A 190 -14.80 -21.41 22.33
CA LEU A 190 -16.10 -22.09 22.19
C LEU A 190 -15.97 -23.56 21.75
N ARG A 191 -14.99 -23.89 20.90
CA ARG A 191 -14.71 -25.29 20.52
C ARG A 191 -14.15 -26.10 21.69
N GLU A 192 -13.32 -25.49 22.51
CA GLU A 192 -12.74 -26.14 23.69
C GLU A 192 -13.84 -26.43 24.72
N GLU A 193 -14.71 -25.46 25.01
CA GLU A 193 -15.88 -25.64 25.87
C GLU A 193 -16.82 -26.75 25.37
N LEU A 194 -17.09 -26.80 24.05
CA LEU A 194 -17.97 -27.82 23.48
C LEU A 194 -17.37 -29.23 23.56
N ALA A 195 -16.04 -29.35 23.51
CA ALA A 195 -15.34 -30.62 23.61
C ALA A 195 -15.32 -31.18 25.03
N GLU A 196 -15.54 -30.35 26.06
CA GLU A 196 -15.64 -30.80 27.46
C GLU A 196 -17.03 -31.37 27.81
N VAL A 197 -18.06 -31.05 27.02
CA VAL A 197 -19.47 -31.43 27.29
C VAL A 197 -19.88 -32.76 26.63
N ILE A 198 -19.15 -33.19 25.59
CA ILE A 198 -19.42 -34.41 24.80
C ILE A 198 -18.46 -35.51 25.25
#